data_AF-V5RJI8-F1
#
_entry.id   AF-V5RJI8-F1
#
_cell.length_a   1.000
_cell.length_b   1.000
_cell.length_c   1.000
_cell.angle_alpha   90.00
_cell.angle_beta   90.00
_cell.angle_gamma   90.00
#
_symmetry.space_group_name_H-M   'P 1'
#
loop_
_entity.id
_entity.type
_entity.pdbx_description
1 polymer ?
#
loop_
_entity_poly.entity_id
_entity_poly.type
_entity_poly.pdbx_seq_one_letter_code
_entity_poly.pdbx_strand_id
1 'polypeptide(L)'
;METNLVLNSNFFGKTTINFHNNIAYLYGTNNSKKSLLLHEIYEGLKGKEIYKLSFNSSSSCVARYQCVFLKELFDLQNELKLTKSNLLRNCILKKINSHIIMQQDNENFQNRLNTFYNDLEEVINSLEFKEMFDLDEKLSVKFNIDTKAIDSLIDKLLKVYLYKEDESKEVDEKSYSRFTIRMLILEILFLEIDFNDKERPIFLLLDLPDACADDNNILKLSATILEWIGKYNINVIITVNSSFTLKLFNPDLRSINFISNSKIINLKKLKSIFKNIAVCYSFIESKSTDLIIYKQQITSLINNDDLHFEYSYYKKRIEHYLYMTHIFRKIVVIESKDVSNWNVDHKALTLNINYKDIVFLFVLSFELELSKKIDWNIENIKLKALIENY
;
A
#
# COMPACT_ATOMS: atom_id res chain seq x y z
N MET A 1 6.76 -8.97 -15.85
CA MET A 1 8.05 -8.26 -15.69
C MET A 1 8.30 -8.10 -14.20
N GLU A 2 9.49 -8.43 -13.69
CA GLU A 2 9.80 -8.24 -12.27
C GLU A 2 10.47 -6.88 -12.09
N THR A 3 9.87 -6.06 -11.22
CA THR A 3 10.34 -4.71 -10.91
C THR A 3 10.70 -4.68 -9.43
N ASN A 4 11.85 -4.11 -9.07
CA ASN A 4 12.27 -4.03 -7.67
C ASN A 4 12.49 -2.57 -7.28
N LEU A 5 11.93 -2.19 -6.13
CA LEU A 5 12.24 -0.94 -5.44
C LEU A 5 13.25 -1.24 -4.35
N VAL A 6 14.44 -0.67 -4.46
CA VAL A 6 15.48 -0.76 -3.43
C VAL A 6 15.46 0.54 -2.63
N LEU A 7 15.44 0.42 -1.30
CA LEU A 7 15.47 1.58 -0.43
C LEU A 7 16.37 1.42 0.79
N ASN A 8 16.88 2.54 1.29
CA ASN A 8 17.55 2.58 2.58
C ASN A 8 16.58 3.13 3.63
N SER A 9 15.81 2.23 4.25
CA SER A 9 14.82 2.56 5.26
C SER A 9 15.48 2.85 6.61
N ASN A 10 14.95 3.81 7.36
CA ASN A 10 15.44 4.08 8.71
C ASN A 10 15.14 2.90 9.67
N PHE A 11 14.12 2.08 9.35
CA PHE A 11 13.64 0.99 10.22
C PHE A 11 14.13 -0.40 9.80
N PHE A 12 14.34 -0.59 8.50
CA PHE A 12 14.70 -1.89 7.91
C PHE A 12 16.11 -1.91 7.33
N GLY A 13 16.83 -0.78 7.33
CA GLY A 13 18.10 -0.62 6.65
C GLY A 13 17.94 -0.72 5.13
N LYS A 14 18.99 -1.19 4.44
CA LYS A 14 18.95 -1.45 3.00
C LYS A 14 18.02 -2.64 2.72
N THR A 15 16.88 -2.38 2.09
CA THR A 15 15.85 -3.36 1.82
C THR A 15 15.36 -3.27 0.37
N THR A 16 14.74 -4.34 -0.10
CA THR A 16 14.20 -4.45 -1.46
C THR A 16 12.75 -4.88 -1.38
N ILE A 17 11.86 -4.10 -2.01
CA ILE A 17 10.46 -4.42 -2.22
C ILE A 17 10.30 -4.89 -3.67
N ASN A 18 9.68 -6.04 -3.83
CA ASN A 18 9.49 -6.67 -5.12
C ASN A 18 8.05 -6.50 -5.60
N PHE A 19 7.94 -6.22 -6.89
CA PHE A 19 6.69 -6.13 -7.59
C PHE A 19 6.54 -7.34 -8.50
N HIS A 20 5.32 -7.88 -8.55
CA HIS A 20 4.89 -8.81 -9.56
C HIS A 20 3.72 -8.19 -10.33
N ASN A 21 3.87 -8.04 -11.64
CA ASN A 21 2.90 -7.37 -12.50
C ASN A 21 2.51 -5.98 -11.95
N ASN A 22 3.53 -5.19 -11.57
CA ASN A 22 3.40 -3.84 -11.02
C ASN A 22 2.65 -3.76 -9.67
N ILE A 23 2.43 -4.88 -8.96
CA ILE A 23 1.88 -4.87 -7.59
C ILE A 23 2.88 -5.45 -6.61
N ALA A 24 3.05 -4.76 -5.48
CA ALA A 24 3.77 -5.24 -4.32
C ALA A 24 2.82 -5.35 -3.12
N TYR A 25 2.72 -6.56 -2.54
CA TYR A 25 1.99 -6.79 -1.30
C TYR A 25 2.97 -6.79 -0.12
N LEU A 26 2.73 -5.91 0.85
CA LEU A 26 3.48 -5.82 2.10
C LEU A 26 2.69 -6.52 3.21
N TYR A 27 3.01 -7.78 3.47
CA TYR A 27 2.29 -8.63 4.42
C TYR A 27 3.03 -8.75 5.76
N GLY A 28 2.31 -8.74 6.88
CA GLY A 28 2.89 -8.89 8.22
C GLY A 28 2.03 -8.16 9.26
N THR A 29 2.22 -8.44 10.55
CA THR A 29 1.33 -7.90 11.61
C THR A 29 1.82 -6.59 12.24
N ASN A 30 2.99 -6.08 11.84
CA ASN A 30 3.53 -4.83 12.35
C ASN A 30 3.01 -3.62 11.55
N ASN A 31 1.77 -3.21 11.83
CA ASN A 31 1.07 -2.13 11.13
C ASN A 31 1.87 -0.83 11.13
N SER A 32 2.37 -0.42 12.29
CA SER A 32 3.10 0.84 12.43
C SER A 32 4.33 0.90 11.53
N LYS A 33 5.14 -0.16 11.47
CA LYS A 33 6.30 -0.19 10.58
C LYS A 33 5.92 -0.26 9.10
N LYS A 34 4.79 -0.87 8.75
CA LYS A 34 4.27 -0.87 7.37
C LYS A 34 3.84 0.53 6.93
N SER A 35 3.09 1.24 7.75
CA SER A 35 2.68 2.62 7.49
C SER A 35 3.89 3.56 7.41
N LEU A 36 4.87 3.40 8.32
CA LEU A 36 6.12 4.15 8.30
C LEU A 36 6.93 3.89 7.02
N LEU A 37 7.02 2.63 6.59
CA LEU A 37 7.68 2.27 5.33
C LEU A 37 6.98 2.89 4.12
N LEU A 38 5.65 2.85 4.05
CA LEU A 38 4.90 3.53 2.98
C LEU A 38 5.13 5.04 2.98
N HIS A 39 5.21 5.66 4.15
CA HIS A 39 5.52 7.08 4.28
C HIS A 39 6.95 7.41 3.79
N GLU A 40 7.95 6.60 4.14
CA GLU A 40 9.33 6.77 3.63
C GLU A 40 9.37 6.65 2.10
N ILE A 41 8.64 5.68 1.53
CA ILE A 41 8.52 5.51 0.07
C ILE A 41 7.84 6.74 -0.55
N TYR A 42 6.75 7.23 0.04
CA TYR A 42 6.04 8.41 -0.43
C TYR A 42 6.94 9.66 -0.48
N GLU A 43 7.62 9.97 0.62
CA GLU A 43 8.49 11.15 0.71
C GLU A 43 9.68 11.06 -0.24
N GLY A 44 10.26 9.86 -0.38
CA GLY A 44 11.32 9.62 -1.34
C GLY A 44 10.85 9.76 -2.78
N LEU A 45 9.66 9.25 -3.15
CA LEU A 45 9.08 9.41 -4.50
C LEU A 45 8.74 10.87 -4.81
N LYS A 46 8.45 11.69 -3.79
CA LYS A 46 8.17 13.13 -3.92
C LYS A 46 9.41 14.04 -3.98
N GLY A 47 10.63 13.50 -3.94
CA GLY A 47 11.84 14.34 -4.09
C GLY A 47 12.49 14.81 -2.81
N LYS A 48 11.98 14.47 -1.64
CA LYS A 48 12.50 15.03 -0.38
C LYS A 48 13.70 14.27 0.18
N GLU A 49 13.91 13.00 -0.20
CA GLU A 49 15.01 12.15 0.30
C GLU A 49 15.71 11.37 -0.84
N ILE A 50 16.28 12.10 -1.79
CA ILE A 50 16.78 11.63 -3.10
C ILE A 50 17.72 10.40 -3.04
N TYR A 51 18.46 10.19 -1.94
CA TYR A 51 19.45 9.11 -1.82
C TYR A 51 18.90 7.80 -1.23
N LYS A 52 17.60 7.74 -0.91
CA LYS A 52 17.03 6.57 -0.24
C LYS A 52 16.27 5.61 -1.16
N LEU A 53 16.00 5.93 -2.43
CA LEU A 53 15.21 5.07 -3.33
C LEU A 53 15.89 4.85 -4.69
N SER A 54 15.81 3.64 -5.21
CA SER A 54 16.20 3.32 -6.59
C SER A 54 15.32 2.21 -7.17
N PHE A 55 15.05 2.29 -8.48
CA PHE A 55 14.24 1.32 -9.21
C PHE A 55 15.09 0.50 -10.17
N ASN A 56 14.93 -0.82 -10.15
CA ASN A 56 15.62 -1.77 -11.04
C ASN A 56 17.14 -1.56 -11.13
N SER A 57 17.79 -1.22 -10.01
CA SER A 57 19.24 -0.93 -9.90
C SER A 57 19.76 0.27 -10.71
N SER A 58 18.87 1.04 -11.35
CA SER A 58 19.18 2.32 -11.96
C SER A 58 18.78 3.47 -11.02
N SER A 59 19.66 4.45 -10.83
CA SER A 59 19.33 5.69 -10.11
C SER A 59 18.31 6.48 -10.95
N SER A 60 17.02 6.29 -10.69
CA SER A 60 15.98 7.09 -11.33
C SER A 60 15.98 8.49 -10.71
N CYS A 61 15.97 9.51 -11.57
CA CYS A 61 15.88 10.90 -11.16
C CYS A 61 14.48 11.17 -10.57
N VAL A 62 14.44 11.77 -9.38
CA VAL A 62 13.30 11.77 -8.46
C VAL A 62 12.11 12.63 -8.91
N ALA A 63 12.28 13.42 -9.98
CA ALA A 63 11.19 14.19 -10.61
C ALA A 63 10.30 13.37 -11.58
N ARG A 64 10.44 12.05 -11.62
CA ARG A 64 9.84 11.18 -12.66
C ARG A 64 8.60 10.38 -12.22
N TYR A 65 8.06 10.59 -11.03
CA TYR A 65 6.91 9.80 -10.57
C TYR A 65 5.74 10.68 -10.13
N GLN A 66 4.53 10.18 -10.38
CA GLN A 66 3.30 10.73 -9.82
C GLN A 66 2.92 9.83 -8.65
N CYS A 67 2.68 10.38 -7.46
CA CYS A 67 2.50 9.55 -6.26
C CYS A 67 1.21 9.89 -5.51
N VAL A 68 0.41 8.85 -5.26
CA VAL A 68 -0.83 8.87 -4.48
C VAL A 68 -0.62 8.00 -3.23
N PHE A 69 -0.90 8.57 -2.06
CA PHE A 69 -0.80 7.83 -0.80
C PHE A 69 -2.10 7.92 0.00
N LEU A 70 -2.80 6.80 0.06
CA LEU A 70 -4.02 6.64 0.84
C LEU A 70 -3.70 6.00 2.19
N LYS A 71 -3.53 6.85 3.20
CA LYS A 71 -3.18 6.48 4.58
C LYS A 71 -4.27 5.65 5.26
N GLU A 72 -3.89 4.86 6.27
CA GLU A 72 -4.83 4.11 7.13
C GLU A 72 -5.70 5.09 7.93
N LEU A 73 -5.05 6.01 8.64
CA LEU A 73 -5.69 7.08 9.38
C LEU A 73 -5.88 8.27 8.44
N PHE A 74 -7.14 8.66 8.27
CA PHE A 74 -7.55 9.78 7.42
C PHE A 74 -8.65 10.57 8.12
N ASP A 75 -8.74 11.84 7.74
CA ASP A 75 -9.81 12.74 8.15
C ASP A 75 -10.24 13.51 6.90
N LEU A 76 -11.42 13.15 6.36
CA LEU A 76 -11.93 13.74 5.13
C LEU A 76 -12.12 15.25 5.30
N GLN A 77 -12.50 15.75 6.47
CA GLN A 77 -12.62 17.19 6.70
C GLN A 77 -11.29 17.90 6.50
N ASN A 78 -10.17 17.28 6.89
CA ASN A 78 -8.84 17.86 6.66
C ASN A 78 -8.44 17.79 5.18
N GLU A 79 -8.82 16.73 4.47
CA GLU A 79 -8.57 16.60 3.03
C GLU A 79 -9.43 17.58 2.20
N LEU A 80 -10.62 17.94 2.67
CA LEU A 80 -11.52 18.92 2.04
C LEU A 80 -11.19 20.39 2.39
N LYS A 81 -10.42 20.64 3.45
CA LYS A 81 -10.00 22.01 3.84
C LYS A 81 -9.07 22.60 2.78
N LEU A 82 -9.50 23.67 2.14
CA LEU A 82 -8.76 24.41 1.11
C LEU A 82 -7.64 25.30 1.69
N THR A 83 -6.71 24.71 2.44
CA THR A 83 -5.51 25.40 2.91
C THR A 83 -4.46 25.52 1.80
N LYS A 84 -3.54 26.48 1.89
CA LYS A 84 -2.52 26.73 0.84
C LYS A 84 -1.69 25.50 0.45
N SER A 85 -1.49 24.56 1.38
CA SER A 85 -0.75 23.31 1.14
C SER A 85 -1.61 22.13 0.69
N ASN A 86 -2.94 22.29 0.62
CA ASN A 86 -3.86 21.21 0.30
C ASN A 86 -3.90 20.91 -1.22
N LEU A 87 -3.93 19.62 -1.56
CA LEU A 87 -3.91 19.10 -2.94
C LEU A 87 -5.16 19.51 -3.73
N LEU A 88 -6.35 19.36 -3.14
CA LEU A 88 -7.63 19.69 -3.79
C LEU A 88 -7.69 21.19 -4.16
N ARG A 89 -7.24 22.07 -3.27
CA ARG A 89 -7.12 23.51 -3.56
C ARG A 89 -6.23 23.78 -4.78
N ASN A 90 -5.05 23.17 -4.82
CA ASN A 90 -4.10 23.37 -5.91
C ASN A 90 -4.61 22.82 -7.23
N CYS A 91 -5.35 21.70 -7.20
CA CYS A 91 -6.08 21.17 -8.36
C CYS A 91 -7.09 22.17 -8.92
N ILE A 92 -7.94 22.72 -8.05
CA ILE A 92 -8.99 23.67 -8.43
C ILE A 92 -8.34 24.90 -9.09
N LEU A 93 -7.31 25.46 -8.48
CA LEU A 93 -6.54 26.57 -9.03
C LEU A 93 -5.95 26.25 -10.41
N LYS A 94 -5.29 25.10 -10.53
CA LYS A 94 -4.69 24.66 -11.80
C LYS A 94 -5.75 24.50 -12.89
N LYS A 95 -6.90 23.91 -12.57
CA LYS A 95 -8.03 23.75 -13.51
C LYS A 95 -8.60 25.10 -13.94
N ILE A 96 -8.89 26.00 -13.00
CA ILE A 96 -9.37 27.36 -13.31
C ILE A 96 -8.38 28.06 -14.25
N ASN A 97 -7.09 28.07 -13.90
CA ASN A 97 -6.07 28.70 -14.72
C ASN A 97 -5.97 28.07 -16.12
N SER A 98 -6.02 26.74 -16.24
CA SER A 98 -6.01 26.08 -17.54
C SER A 98 -7.22 26.46 -18.39
N HIS A 99 -8.40 26.58 -17.78
CA HIS A 99 -9.64 26.92 -18.48
C HIS A 99 -9.64 28.37 -18.97
N ILE A 100 -9.12 29.28 -18.15
CA ILE A 100 -8.92 30.69 -18.50
C ILE A 100 -7.97 30.82 -19.71
N ILE A 101 -6.87 30.06 -19.72
CA ILE A 101 -5.89 30.08 -20.81
C ILE A 101 -6.46 29.46 -22.09
N MET A 102 -7.15 28.32 -22.00
CA MET A 102 -7.65 27.59 -23.16
C MET A 102 -8.76 28.32 -23.92
N GLN A 103 -9.60 29.09 -23.23
CA GLN A 103 -10.71 29.80 -23.89
C GLN A 103 -10.30 31.11 -24.56
N GLN A 104 -9.04 31.56 -24.44
CA GLN A 104 -8.61 32.94 -24.79
C GLN A 104 -9.45 34.05 -24.11
N ASP A 105 -10.35 33.70 -23.19
CA ASP A 105 -11.28 34.58 -22.47
C ASP A 105 -10.62 35.26 -21.25
N ASN A 106 -9.29 35.28 -21.20
CA ASN A 106 -8.53 35.76 -20.04
C ASN A 106 -8.86 37.22 -19.72
N GLU A 107 -8.99 38.08 -20.75
CA GLU A 107 -9.45 39.45 -20.57
C GLU A 107 -10.90 39.51 -20.04
N ASN A 108 -11.79 38.68 -20.54
CA ASN A 108 -13.22 38.70 -20.20
C ASN A 108 -13.46 38.23 -18.75
N PHE A 109 -12.77 37.17 -18.32
CA PHE A 109 -12.84 36.66 -16.94
C PHE A 109 -12.19 37.62 -15.94
N GLN A 110 -10.98 38.13 -16.24
CA GLN A 110 -10.32 39.11 -15.38
C GLN A 110 -11.13 40.42 -15.28
N ASN A 111 -11.72 40.88 -16.38
CA ASN A 111 -12.60 42.04 -16.36
C ASN A 111 -13.81 41.81 -15.47
N ARG A 112 -14.50 40.67 -15.58
CA ARG A 112 -15.64 40.34 -14.68
C ARG A 112 -15.23 40.22 -13.23
N LEU A 113 -14.05 39.65 -12.94
CA LEU A 113 -13.52 39.56 -11.59
C LEU A 113 -13.24 40.96 -11.01
N ASN A 114 -12.62 41.82 -11.81
CA ASN A 114 -12.35 43.21 -11.44
C ASN A 114 -13.65 44.01 -11.25
N THR A 115 -14.66 43.81 -12.12
CA THR A 115 -15.99 44.41 -11.95
C THR A 115 -16.59 43.97 -10.61
N PHE A 116 -16.62 42.68 -10.30
CA PHE A 116 -17.14 42.17 -9.03
C PHE A 116 -16.42 42.81 -7.83
N TYR A 117 -15.09 42.93 -7.86
CA TYR A 117 -14.36 43.57 -6.78
C TYR A 117 -14.63 45.08 -6.66
N ASN A 118 -14.82 45.77 -7.79
CA ASN A 118 -15.16 47.19 -7.79
C ASN A 118 -16.57 47.41 -7.23
N ASP A 119 -17.55 46.57 -7.61
CA ASP A 119 -18.91 46.61 -7.07
C ASP A 119 -18.90 46.40 -5.54
N LEU A 120 -18.08 45.46 -5.07
CA LEU A 120 -17.89 45.20 -3.64
C LEU A 120 -17.25 46.38 -2.90
N GLU A 121 -16.26 47.02 -3.53
CA GLU A 121 -15.58 48.20 -3.00
C GLU A 121 -16.53 49.40 -2.90
N GLU A 122 -17.43 49.56 -3.88
CA GLU A 122 -18.49 50.57 -3.86
C GLU A 122 -19.49 50.33 -2.72
N VAL A 123 -19.95 49.08 -2.55
CA VAL A 123 -20.84 48.71 -1.43
C VAL A 123 -20.17 48.95 -0.07
N ILE A 124 -18.90 48.58 0.09
CA ILE A 124 -18.17 48.80 1.35
C ILE A 124 -17.96 50.29 1.61
N ASN A 125 -17.61 51.09 0.59
CA ASN A 125 -17.44 52.53 0.74
C ASN A 125 -18.76 53.28 0.99
N SER A 126 -19.91 52.64 0.68
CA SER A 126 -21.23 53.15 1.05
C SER A 126 -21.58 52.92 2.54
N LEU A 127 -20.78 52.15 3.28
CA LEU A 127 -20.98 51.95 4.72
C LEU A 127 -20.55 53.22 5.46
N GLU A 128 -21.52 54.06 5.80
CA GLU A 128 -21.27 55.26 6.60
C GLU A 128 -20.91 54.90 8.05
N PHE A 129 -19.79 55.43 8.54
CA PHE A 129 -19.54 55.54 9.97
C PHE A 129 -20.32 56.74 10.52
N LYS A 130 -21.21 56.50 11.48
CA LYS A 130 -21.78 57.59 12.27
C LYS A 130 -20.69 58.18 13.16
N GLU A 131 -20.29 59.42 12.88
CA GLU A 131 -19.49 60.21 13.81
C GLU A 131 -20.29 60.41 15.10
N MET A 132 -19.84 59.79 16.20
CA MET A 132 -20.44 59.95 17.52
C MET A 132 -19.78 61.06 18.34
N PHE A 133 -18.62 61.56 17.92
CA PHE A 133 -17.83 62.57 18.61
C PHE A 133 -17.22 63.53 17.60
N ASP A 134 -17.25 64.82 17.92
CA ASP A 134 -16.65 65.88 17.11
C ASP A 134 -15.14 65.90 17.42
N LEU A 135 -14.32 65.46 16.46
CA LEU A 135 -12.87 65.39 16.60
C LEU A 135 -12.23 66.60 15.91
N ASP A 136 -11.30 67.27 16.59
CA ASP A 136 -10.60 68.47 16.07
C ASP A 136 -9.75 68.20 14.80
N GLU A 137 -9.44 66.93 14.51
CA GLU A 137 -8.79 66.49 13.27
C GLU A 137 -9.75 65.68 12.39
N LYS A 138 -9.83 66.04 11.09
CA LYS A 138 -10.61 65.32 10.06
C LYS A 138 -9.97 63.97 9.72
N LEU A 139 -10.14 62.98 10.58
CA LEU A 139 -9.79 61.59 10.30
C LEU A 139 -10.93 60.93 9.52
N SER A 140 -10.61 60.12 8.51
CA SER A 140 -11.60 59.34 7.77
C SER A 140 -11.21 57.87 7.75
N VAL A 141 -12.20 56.99 7.92
CA VAL A 141 -12.01 55.54 7.75
C VAL A 141 -12.26 55.23 6.28
N LYS A 142 -11.26 54.64 5.62
CA LYS A 142 -11.40 54.08 4.27
C LYS A 142 -11.19 52.58 4.35
N PHE A 143 -12.03 51.85 3.63
CA PHE A 143 -11.85 50.41 3.46
C PHE A 143 -11.17 50.17 2.12
N ASN A 144 -10.13 49.34 2.14
CA ASN A 144 -9.47 48.88 0.93
C ASN A 144 -9.61 47.37 0.84
N ILE A 145 -9.82 46.85 -0.38
CA ILE A 145 -9.77 45.41 -0.64
C ILE A 145 -8.30 45.05 -0.93
N ASP A 146 -7.62 44.47 0.05
CA ASP A 146 -6.17 44.19 -0.01
C ASP A 146 -5.73 43.23 -1.13
N THR A 147 -6.62 42.35 -1.60
CA THR A 147 -6.27 41.35 -2.62
C THR A 147 -7.42 41.08 -3.59
N LYS A 148 -7.25 41.48 -4.86
CA LYS A 148 -8.13 41.13 -6.00
C LYS A 148 -7.56 39.92 -6.75
N ALA A 149 -7.68 38.72 -6.16
CA ALA A 149 -7.08 37.49 -6.72
C ALA A 149 -7.98 36.27 -6.52
N ILE A 150 -8.03 35.39 -7.53
CA ILE A 150 -8.80 34.13 -7.54
C ILE A 150 -8.44 33.26 -6.33
N ASP A 151 -7.15 33.18 -6.00
CA ASP A 151 -6.63 32.45 -4.85
C ASP A 151 -7.32 32.90 -3.55
N SER A 152 -7.54 34.21 -3.38
CA SER A 152 -8.23 34.73 -2.20
C SER A 152 -9.73 34.39 -2.19
N LEU A 153 -10.37 34.26 -3.36
CA LEU A 153 -11.79 33.84 -3.43
C LEU A 153 -11.91 32.37 -3.06
N ILE A 154 -11.03 31.51 -3.56
CA ILE A 154 -11.02 30.09 -3.22
C ILE A 154 -10.75 29.90 -1.72
N ASP A 155 -9.75 30.60 -1.17
CA ASP A 155 -9.37 30.46 0.23
C ASP A 155 -10.47 30.93 1.20
N LYS A 156 -11.21 31.99 0.83
CA LYS A 156 -12.15 32.65 1.74
C LYS A 156 -13.61 32.29 1.50
N LEU A 157 -14.01 31.97 0.27
CA LEU A 157 -15.42 31.82 -0.11
C LEU A 157 -15.79 30.39 -0.51
N LEU A 158 -14.85 29.60 -1.04
CA LEU A 158 -15.16 28.24 -1.45
C LEU A 158 -15.19 27.30 -0.24
N LYS A 159 -16.31 26.60 -0.08
CA LYS A 159 -16.45 25.49 0.87
C LYS A 159 -16.85 24.24 0.11
N VAL A 160 -16.29 23.11 0.51
CA VAL A 160 -16.58 21.81 -0.11
C VAL A 160 -17.47 21.02 0.83
N TYR A 161 -18.58 20.54 0.29
CA TYR A 161 -19.60 19.80 1.02
C TYR A 161 -19.85 18.46 0.33
N LEU A 162 -20.33 17.48 1.08
CA LEU A 162 -20.74 16.18 0.54
C LEU A 162 -22.22 16.23 0.18
N TYR A 163 -22.55 15.70 -0.99
CA TYR A 163 -23.91 15.52 -1.45
C TYR A 163 -24.10 14.08 -1.88
N LYS A 164 -25.34 13.60 -1.80
CA LYS A 164 -25.75 12.38 -2.47
C LYS A 164 -26.18 12.75 -3.89
N GLU A 165 -25.86 11.88 -4.85
CA GLU A 165 -25.96 12.15 -6.30
C GLU A 165 -27.32 12.72 -6.74
N ASP A 166 -28.41 12.31 -6.09
CA ASP A 166 -29.79 12.72 -6.40
C ASP A 166 -30.40 13.71 -5.39
N GLU A 167 -29.65 14.18 -4.40
CA GLU A 167 -30.18 15.02 -3.32
C GLU A 167 -29.48 16.38 -3.28
N SER A 168 -30.26 17.46 -3.27
CA SER A 168 -29.77 18.82 -3.05
C SER A 168 -29.40 19.11 -1.59
N LYS A 169 -29.37 18.07 -0.73
CA LYS A 169 -29.06 18.19 0.70
C LYS A 169 -27.65 17.69 0.98
N GLU A 170 -26.94 18.49 1.77
CA GLU A 170 -25.66 18.11 2.33
C GLU A 170 -25.81 16.86 3.22
N VAL A 171 -24.85 15.95 3.13
CA VAL A 171 -24.79 14.73 3.94
C VAL A 171 -23.54 14.72 4.83
N ASP A 172 -23.68 14.18 6.04
CA ASP A 172 -22.55 14.01 6.96
C ASP A 172 -21.75 12.75 6.58
N GLU A 173 -20.42 12.87 6.52
CA GLU A 173 -19.48 11.77 6.28
C GLU A 173 -19.69 10.59 7.25
N LYS A 174 -20.15 10.85 8.48
CA LYS A 174 -20.43 9.84 9.50
C LYS A 174 -21.56 8.89 9.12
N SER A 175 -22.36 9.27 8.13
CA SER A 175 -23.44 8.44 7.59
C SER A 175 -22.93 7.31 6.69
N TYR A 176 -21.64 7.34 6.31
CA TYR A 176 -21.05 6.40 5.38
C TYR A 176 -20.02 5.49 6.04
N SER A 177 -19.79 4.33 5.44
CA SER A 177 -18.75 3.42 5.89
C SER A 177 -17.37 4.09 5.76
N ARG A 178 -16.45 3.76 6.67
CA ARG A 178 -15.06 4.24 6.58
C ARG A 178 -14.42 3.89 5.24
N PHE A 179 -14.70 2.71 4.69
CA PHE A 179 -14.22 2.33 3.36
C PHE A 179 -14.72 3.27 2.27
N THR A 180 -16.01 3.60 2.26
CA THR A 180 -16.61 4.52 1.27
C THR A 180 -15.96 5.89 1.32
N ILE A 181 -15.81 6.47 2.53
CA ILE A 181 -15.12 7.74 2.71
C ILE A 181 -13.68 7.67 2.22
N ARG A 182 -13.01 6.55 2.48
CA ARG A 182 -11.62 6.35 2.04
C ARG A 182 -11.48 6.23 0.52
N MET A 183 -12.46 5.63 -0.15
CA MET A 183 -12.50 5.59 -1.62
C MET A 183 -12.75 6.99 -2.21
N LEU A 184 -13.62 7.79 -1.59
CA LEU A 184 -13.81 9.18 -1.99
C LEU A 184 -12.52 10.01 -1.86
N ILE A 185 -11.78 9.84 -0.77
CA ILE A 185 -10.46 10.49 -0.61
C ILE A 185 -9.50 10.04 -1.72
N LEU A 186 -9.49 8.75 -2.06
CA LEU A 186 -8.67 8.23 -3.14
C LEU A 186 -9.00 8.90 -4.48
N GLU A 187 -10.28 9.09 -4.79
CA GLU A 187 -10.72 9.81 -5.99
C GLU A 187 -10.27 11.29 -5.98
N ILE A 188 -10.38 11.97 -4.85
CA ILE A 188 -9.88 13.34 -4.68
C ILE A 188 -8.37 13.40 -4.94
N LEU A 189 -7.60 12.46 -4.38
CA LEU A 189 -6.15 12.40 -4.58
C LEU A 189 -5.77 12.12 -6.05
N PHE A 190 -6.60 11.39 -6.79
CA PHE A 190 -6.39 11.14 -8.21
C PHE A 190 -6.60 12.36 -9.11
N LEU A 191 -7.21 13.45 -8.62
CA LEU A 191 -7.39 14.67 -9.41
C LEU A 191 -6.07 15.33 -9.84
N GLU A 192 -4.97 15.10 -9.12
CA GLU A 192 -3.63 15.61 -9.50
C GLU A 192 -2.90 14.72 -10.51
N ILE A 193 -3.41 13.51 -10.73
CA ILE A 193 -2.72 12.50 -11.53
C ILE A 193 -3.08 12.66 -12.99
N ASP A 194 -2.06 12.83 -13.82
CA ASP A 194 -2.19 12.73 -15.26
C ASP A 194 -2.00 11.27 -15.68
N PHE A 195 -3.11 10.57 -15.85
CA PHE A 195 -3.12 9.17 -16.31
C PHE A 195 -2.61 8.99 -17.75
N ASN A 196 -2.53 10.07 -18.54
CA ASN A 196 -2.03 10.03 -19.92
C ASN A 196 -0.52 10.29 -20.00
N ASP A 197 0.11 10.72 -18.92
CA ASP A 197 1.55 10.92 -18.85
C ASP A 197 2.29 9.57 -18.86
N LYS A 198 2.81 9.21 -20.04
CA LYS A 198 3.54 7.96 -20.25
C LYS A 198 4.97 8.00 -19.68
N GLU A 199 5.52 9.19 -19.45
CA GLU A 199 6.91 9.36 -19.02
C GLU A 199 7.06 9.27 -17.50
N ARG A 200 6.00 9.64 -16.76
CA ARG A 200 5.99 9.61 -15.29
C ARG A 200 5.05 8.54 -14.74
N PRO A 201 5.56 7.34 -14.40
CA PRO A 201 4.74 6.28 -13.82
C PRO A 201 4.04 6.73 -12.54
N ILE A 202 2.84 6.20 -12.33
CA ILE A 202 2.03 6.44 -11.14
C ILE A 202 2.41 5.43 -10.07
N PHE A 203 2.58 5.89 -8.83
CA PHE A 203 2.74 5.07 -7.64
C PHE A 203 1.53 5.25 -6.73
N LEU A 204 0.76 4.19 -6.57
CA LEU A 204 -0.36 4.13 -5.64
C LEU A 204 0.04 3.36 -4.39
N LEU A 205 0.02 4.02 -3.24
CA LEU A 205 0.34 3.46 -1.94
C LEU A 205 -0.97 3.34 -1.14
N LEU A 206 -1.38 2.11 -0.82
CA LEU A 206 -2.60 1.81 -0.07
C LEU A 206 -2.25 1.20 1.28
N ASP A 207 -2.60 1.90 2.37
CA ASP A 207 -2.20 1.49 3.71
C ASP A 207 -3.31 0.78 4.49
N LEU A 208 -3.29 -0.54 4.58
CA LEU A 208 -4.27 -1.35 5.31
C LEU A 208 -5.71 -1.08 4.85
N PRO A 209 -6.04 -1.27 3.56
CA PRO A 209 -7.43 -1.17 3.09
C PRO A 209 -8.37 -2.15 3.83
N ASP A 210 -7.82 -3.25 4.35
CA ASP A 210 -8.51 -4.27 5.14
C ASP A 210 -8.88 -3.83 6.55
N ALA A 211 -8.35 -2.71 7.05
CA ALA A 211 -8.74 -2.18 8.36
C ALA A 211 -10.16 -1.58 8.38
N CYS A 212 -10.73 -1.27 7.21
CA CYS A 212 -12.02 -0.59 7.11
C CYS A 212 -13.00 -1.20 6.09
N ALA A 213 -12.60 -2.24 5.37
CA ALA A 213 -13.37 -2.83 4.27
C ALA A 213 -13.82 -4.25 4.61
N ASP A 214 -15.01 -4.63 4.15
CA ASP A 214 -15.42 -6.02 4.07
C ASP A 214 -14.82 -6.74 2.83
N ASP A 215 -14.99 -8.05 2.79
CA ASP A 215 -14.44 -8.92 1.74
C ASP A 215 -14.90 -8.53 0.33
N ASN A 216 -16.17 -8.16 0.18
CA ASN A 216 -16.73 -7.76 -1.12
C ASN A 216 -16.11 -6.45 -1.60
N ASN A 217 -15.92 -5.50 -0.70
CA ASN A 217 -15.26 -4.23 -0.96
C ASN A 217 -13.78 -4.41 -1.31
N ILE A 218 -13.07 -5.32 -0.64
CA ILE A 218 -11.70 -5.69 -0.99
C ILE A 218 -11.64 -6.33 -2.39
N LEU A 219 -12.56 -7.24 -2.72
CA LEU A 219 -12.62 -7.86 -4.05
C LEU A 219 -12.86 -6.84 -5.16
N LYS A 220 -13.78 -5.89 -4.93
CA LYS A 220 -14.02 -4.77 -5.85
C LYS A 220 -12.77 -3.92 -6.03
N LEU A 221 -12.13 -3.51 -4.94
CA LEU A 221 -10.90 -2.72 -4.98
C LEU A 221 -9.77 -3.48 -5.73
N SER A 222 -9.62 -4.78 -5.48
CA SER A 222 -8.67 -5.64 -6.18
C SER A 222 -8.92 -5.65 -7.69
N ALA A 223 -10.17 -5.85 -8.11
CA ALA A 223 -10.55 -5.81 -9.53
C ALA A 223 -10.27 -4.45 -10.18
N THR A 224 -10.63 -3.35 -9.51
CA THR A 224 -10.36 -1.99 -9.98
C THR A 224 -8.87 -1.70 -10.12
N ILE A 225 -8.05 -2.14 -9.17
CA ILE A 225 -6.58 -2.00 -9.23
C ILE A 225 -6.01 -2.74 -10.44
N LEU A 226 -6.46 -3.98 -10.68
CA LEU A 226 -6.02 -4.77 -11.83
C LEU A 226 -6.41 -4.12 -13.15
N GLU A 227 -7.62 -3.53 -13.23
CA GLU A 227 -8.07 -2.76 -14.38
C GLU A 227 -7.18 -1.53 -14.61
N TRP A 228 -6.87 -0.76 -13.57
CA TRP A 228 -5.98 0.39 -13.68
C TRP A 228 -4.57 0.01 -14.13
N ILE A 229 -4.02 -1.10 -13.63
CA ILE A 229 -2.71 -1.61 -14.08
C ILE A 229 -2.74 -2.05 -15.54
N GLY A 230 -3.86 -2.63 -16.00
CA GLY A 230 -4.03 -3.01 -17.41
C GLY A 230 -4.14 -1.82 -18.36
N LYS A 231 -4.63 -0.67 -17.87
CA LYS A 231 -4.89 0.54 -18.67
C LYS A 231 -3.77 1.58 -18.60
N TYR A 232 -3.13 1.72 -17.45
CA TYR A 232 -2.22 2.83 -17.13
C TYR A 232 -0.85 2.33 -16.65
N ASN A 233 0.16 3.19 -16.75
CA ASN A 233 1.50 2.90 -16.21
C ASN A 233 1.54 3.14 -14.69
N ILE A 234 0.87 2.26 -13.94
CA ILE A 234 0.72 2.36 -12.48
C ILE A 234 1.41 1.19 -11.78
N ASN A 235 2.14 1.52 -10.72
CA ASN A 235 2.71 0.60 -9.75
C ASN A 235 1.96 0.76 -8.43
N VAL A 236 1.57 -0.35 -7.82
CA VAL A 236 0.74 -0.34 -6.61
C VAL A 236 1.47 -1.05 -5.48
N ILE A 237 1.50 -0.43 -4.31
CA ILE A 237 1.96 -1.05 -3.06
C ILE A 237 0.79 -1.10 -2.09
N ILE A 238 0.46 -2.29 -1.60
CA ILE A 238 -0.66 -2.52 -0.68
C ILE A 238 -0.13 -3.18 0.59
N THR A 239 -0.38 -2.57 1.75
CA THR A 239 -0.11 -3.23 3.04
C THR A 239 -1.32 -4.06 3.45
N VAL A 240 -1.09 -5.28 3.95
CA VAL A 240 -2.17 -6.23 4.31
C VAL A 240 -1.84 -6.89 5.65
N ASN A 241 -2.83 -7.00 6.55
CA ASN A 241 -2.66 -7.58 7.88
C ASN A 241 -3.01 -9.05 7.95
N SER A 242 -4.07 -9.45 7.23
CA SER A 242 -4.59 -10.82 7.31
C SER A 242 -4.20 -11.65 6.09
N SER A 243 -3.98 -12.95 6.31
CA SER A 243 -3.76 -13.90 5.21
C SER A 243 -5.00 -14.03 4.32
N PHE A 244 -6.18 -13.91 4.91
CA PHE A 244 -7.44 -13.98 4.20
C PHE A 244 -7.58 -12.84 3.19
N THR A 245 -7.39 -11.59 3.62
CA THR A 245 -7.41 -10.43 2.72
C THR A 245 -6.31 -10.51 1.67
N LEU A 246 -5.13 -11.04 2.02
CA LEU A 246 -4.06 -11.24 1.04
C LEU A 246 -4.51 -12.14 -0.12
N LYS A 247 -5.38 -13.14 0.11
CA LYS A 247 -5.96 -13.95 -0.98
C LYS A 247 -6.93 -13.18 -1.86
N LEU A 248 -7.72 -12.28 -1.27
CA LEU A 248 -8.67 -11.48 -2.03
C LEU A 248 -7.92 -10.55 -3.00
N PHE A 249 -6.78 -10.02 -2.56
CA PHE A 249 -5.92 -9.19 -3.40
C PHE A 249 -4.98 -9.97 -4.34
N ASN A 250 -4.40 -11.06 -3.85
CA ASN A 250 -3.37 -11.85 -4.52
C ASN A 250 -3.71 -13.34 -4.42
N PRO A 251 -4.74 -13.80 -5.14
CA PRO A 251 -5.20 -15.17 -5.02
C PRO A 251 -4.12 -16.17 -5.35
N ASP A 252 -3.11 -15.83 -6.17
CA ASP A 252 -2.02 -16.73 -6.57
C ASP A 252 -0.72 -16.62 -5.75
N LEU A 253 -0.69 -15.74 -4.73
CA LEU A 253 0.49 -15.52 -3.87
C LEU A 253 1.81 -15.28 -4.63
N ARG A 254 1.75 -14.73 -5.86
CA ARG A 254 2.88 -14.79 -6.82
C ARG A 254 4.16 -14.12 -6.34
N SER A 255 4.03 -13.05 -5.55
CA SER A 255 5.12 -12.45 -4.78
C SER A 255 4.57 -11.80 -3.51
N ILE A 256 5.24 -12.01 -2.39
CA ILE A 256 4.86 -11.38 -1.11
C ILE A 256 6.13 -10.80 -0.48
N ASN A 257 6.07 -9.54 -0.08
CA ASN A 257 7.10 -8.89 0.72
C ASN A 257 6.67 -9.00 2.17
N PHE A 258 7.23 -9.97 2.87
CA PHE A 258 6.86 -10.29 4.24
C PHE A 258 7.67 -9.47 5.23
N ILE A 259 7.00 -8.70 6.08
CA ILE A 259 7.62 -7.78 7.02
C ILE A 259 7.68 -8.47 8.39
N SER A 260 8.90 -8.79 8.82
CA SER A 260 9.19 -9.48 10.08
C SER A 260 10.18 -8.66 10.92
N ASN A 261 9.72 -8.16 12.06
CA ASN A 261 10.50 -7.33 12.99
C ASN A 261 11.23 -6.15 12.32
N SER A 262 12.48 -6.36 11.89
CA SER A 262 13.39 -5.37 11.31
C SER A 262 13.88 -5.77 9.91
N LYS A 263 13.27 -6.78 9.27
CA LYS A 263 13.62 -7.20 7.91
C LYS A 263 12.38 -7.34 7.03
N ILE A 264 12.60 -7.16 5.72
CA ILE A 264 11.64 -7.55 4.69
C ILE A 264 12.17 -8.83 4.05
N ILE A 265 11.41 -9.90 4.18
CA ILE A 265 11.70 -11.20 3.59
C ILE A 265 10.89 -11.33 2.32
N ASN A 266 11.55 -11.68 1.25
CA ASN A 266 10.97 -11.68 -0.08
C ASN A 266 10.62 -13.10 -0.50
N LEU A 267 9.33 -13.44 -0.47
CA LEU A 267 8.85 -14.68 -1.05
C LEU A 267 8.79 -14.52 -2.56
N LYS A 268 9.93 -14.79 -3.19
CA LYS A 268 10.06 -14.99 -4.63
C LYS A 268 10.13 -16.47 -4.92
N LYS A 269 9.73 -16.87 -6.14
CA LYS A 269 9.91 -18.23 -6.67
C LYS A 269 9.18 -19.31 -5.87
N LEU A 270 7.90 -19.10 -5.54
CA LEU A 270 7.03 -20.15 -4.99
C LEU A 270 7.19 -21.49 -5.73
N LYS A 271 7.29 -21.46 -7.07
CA LYS A 271 7.56 -22.63 -7.90
C LYS A 271 8.84 -23.40 -7.51
N SER A 272 9.91 -22.69 -7.15
CA SER A 272 11.16 -23.30 -6.67
C SER A 272 10.99 -23.90 -5.27
N ILE A 273 10.26 -23.22 -4.40
CA ILE A 273 9.94 -23.72 -3.05
C ILE A 273 9.13 -25.02 -3.16
N PHE A 274 8.07 -25.04 -3.97
CA PHE A 274 7.28 -26.27 -4.22
C PHE A 274 8.09 -27.38 -4.89
N LYS A 275 9.00 -27.03 -5.79
CA LYS A 275 9.92 -28.00 -6.36
C LYS A 275 10.82 -28.62 -5.29
N ASN A 276 11.40 -27.81 -4.41
CA ASN A 276 12.22 -28.29 -3.31
C ASN A 276 11.40 -29.14 -2.31
N ILE A 277 10.15 -28.78 -2.03
CA ILE A 277 9.22 -29.57 -1.23
C ILE A 277 9.00 -30.96 -1.86
N ALA A 278 8.65 -31.01 -3.15
CA ALA A 278 8.44 -32.26 -3.89
C ALA A 278 9.70 -33.15 -3.88
N VAL A 279 10.88 -32.56 -4.11
CA VAL A 279 12.16 -33.27 -4.05
C VAL A 279 12.40 -33.86 -2.65
N CYS A 280 12.25 -33.06 -1.59
CA CYS A 280 12.51 -33.50 -0.21
C CYS A 280 11.50 -34.58 0.22
N TYR A 281 10.24 -34.42 -0.16
CA TYR A 281 9.19 -35.41 0.09
C TYR A 281 9.53 -36.75 -0.57
N SER A 282 9.79 -36.74 -1.88
CA SER A 282 10.14 -37.94 -2.63
C SER A 282 11.46 -38.56 -2.14
N PHE A 283 12.42 -37.73 -1.73
CA PHE A 283 13.65 -38.20 -1.10
C PHE A 283 13.35 -39.00 0.16
N ILE A 284 12.51 -38.51 1.07
CA ILE A 284 12.20 -39.21 2.33
C ILE A 284 11.57 -40.58 2.09
N GLU A 285 10.70 -40.71 1.09
CA GLU A 285 10.08 -41.99 0.71
C GLU A 285 11.01 -42.92 -0.08
N SER A 286 12.07 -42.38 -0.68
CA SER A 286 13.01 -43.17 -1.48
C SER A 286 13.96 -44.03 -0.63
N LYS A 287 14.65 -44.96 -1.30
CA LYS A 287 15.78 -45.71 -0.72
C LYS A 287 17.11 -44.93 -0.74
N SER A 288 17.16 -43.76 -1.38
CA SER A 288 18.40 -42.98 -1.48
C SER A 288 18.84 -42.45 -0.13
N THR A 289 20.13 -42.40 0.14
CA THR A 289 20.71 -41.83 1.39
C THR A 289 21.34 -40.46 1.18
N ASP A 290 21.58 -40.05 -0.07
CA ASP A 290 22.20 -38.77 -0.43
C ASP A 290 21.20 -37.87 -1.15
N LEU A 291 20.82 -36.76 -0.51
CA LEU A 291 19.87 -35.80 -1.08
C LEU A 291 20.45 -35.03 -2.27
N ILE A 292 21.75 -34.74 -2.28
CA ILE A 292 22.38 -33.96 -3.36
C ILE A 292 22.32 -34.77 -4.65
N ILE A 293 22.74 -36.04 -4.60
CA ILE A 293 22.68 -36.96 -5.75
C ILE A 293 21.23 -37.18 -6.17
N TYR A 294 20.34 -37.44 -5.21
CA TYR A 294 18.92 -37.67 -5.50
C TYR A 294 18.25 -36.45 -6.17
N LYS A 295 18.54 -35.24 -5.66
CA LYS A 295 18.04 -33.98 -6.22
C LYS A 295 18.47 -33.82 -7.67
N GLN A 296 19.73 -34.10 -8.01
CA GLN A 296 20.22 -34.02 -9.39
C GLN A 296 19.46 -34.95 -10.33
N GLN A 297 19.10 -36.15 -9.88
CA GLN A 297 18.39 -37.15 -10.68
C GLN A 297 16.90 -36.83 -10.85
N ILE A 298 16.22 -36.37 -9.79
CA ILE A 298 14.76 -36.20 -9.80
C ILE A 298 14.33 -34.83 -10.34
N THR A 299 15.19 -33.81 -10.28
CA THR A 299 14.85 -32.42 -10.63
C THR A 299 14.36 -32.25 -12.06
N SER A 300 14.83 -33.07 -13.01
CA SER A 300 14.39 -33.05 -14.42
C SER A 300 13.08 -33.82 -14.66
N LEU A 301 12.64 -34.65 -13.71
CA LEU A 301 11.44 -35.47 -13.82
C LEU A 301 10.18 -34.80 -13.25
N ILE A 302 10.36 -33.82 -12.37
CA ILE A 302 9.25 -33.03 -11.80
C ILE A 302 8.65 -32.14 -12.89
N ASN A 303 7.40 -32.41 -13.26
CA ASN A 303 6.68 -31.68 -14.29
C ASN A 303 5.82 -30.53 -13.70
N ASN A 304 5.09 -29.80 -14.54
CA ASN A 304 4.24 -28.70 -14.08
C ASN A 304 2.99 -29.17 -13.32
N ASP A 305 2.49 -30.38 -13.59
CA ASP A 305 1.32 -30.94 -12.93
C ASP A 305 1.64 -31.34 -11.48
N ASP A 306 2.82 -31.92 -11.25
CA ASP A 306 3.36 -32.20 -9.91
C ASP A 306 3.44 -30.92 -9.09
N LEU A 307 3.99 -29.84 -9.69
CA LEU A 307 4.08 -28.54 -9.05
C LEU A 307 2.71 -27.91 -8.80
N HIS A 308 1.73 -28.16 -9.68
CA HIS A 308 0.38 -27.67 -9.48
C HIS A 308 -0.33 -28.40 -8.34
N PHE A 309 -0.15 -29.71 -8.21
CA PHE A 309 -0.67 -30.50 -7.09
C PHE A 309 -0.12 -29.99 -5.75
N GLU A 310 1.21 -29.85 -5.64
CA GLU A 310 1.88 -29.35 -4.44
C GLU A 310 1.46 -27.92 -4.09
N TYR A 311 1.38 -27.06 -5.10
CA TYR A 311 0.88 -25.70 -4.95
C TYR A 311 -0.53 -25.69 -4.37
N SER A 312 -1.48 -26.44 -4.96
CA SER A 312 -2.87 -26.49 -4.51
C SER A 312 -2.99 -27.02 -3.07
N TYR A 313 -2.17 -28.01 -2.71
CA TYR A 313 -2.18 -28.63 -1.39
C TYR A 313 -1.65 -27.68 -0.30
N TYR A 314 -0.54 -26.98 -0.56
CA TYR A 314 0.16 -26.18 0.45
C TYR A 314 -0.15 -24.67 0.42
N LYS A 315 -0.82 -24.16 -0.62
CA LYS A 315 -1.16 -22.73 -0.75
C LYS A 315 -1.84 -22.15 0.49
N LYS A 316 -2.85 -22.84 1.04
CA LYS A 316 -3.54 -22.41 2.27
C LYS A 316 -2.64 -22.47 3.51
N ARG A 317 -1.61 -23.32 3.50
CA ARG A 317 -0.71 -23.56 4.63
C ARG A 317 0.45 -22.56 4.67
N ILE A 318 1.00 -22.12 3.53
CA ILE A 318 2.10 -21.12 3.46
C ILE A 318 1.78 -19.91 4.34
N GLU A 319 0.62 -19.31 4.11
CA GLU A 319 0.23 -18.08 4.79
C GLU A 319 0.03 -18.28 6.29
N HIS A 320 -0.56 -19.41 6.66
CA HIS A 320 -0.76 -19.77 8.06
C HIS A 320 0.60 -19.87 8.75
N TYR A 321 1.59 -20.48 8.10
CA TYR A 321 2.93 -20.58 8.65
C TYR A 321 3.68 -19.25 8.69
N LEU A 322 3.52 -18.38 7.68
CA LEU A 322 4.05 -17.01 7.73
C LEU A 322 3.48 -16.25 8.91
N TYR A 323 2.17 -16.36 9.14
CA TYR A 323 1.50 -15.74 10.28
C TYR A 323 2.03 -16.28 11.62
N MET A 324 2.14 -17.61 11.76
CA MET A 324 2.60 -18.24 13.00
C MET A 324 4.06 -17.94 13.35
N THR A 325 4.96 -18.03 12.37
CA THR A 325 6.39 -17.70 12.53
C THR A 325 6.63 -16.24 12.92
N HIS A 326 5.63 -15.38 12.73
CA HIS A 326 5.65 -14.00 13.15
C HIS A 326 5.17 -13.78 14.59
N ILE A 327 4.02 -14.35 14.93
CA ILE A 327 3.41 -14.18 16.25
C ILE A 327 4.23 -14.85 17.34
N PHE A 328 4.66 -16.08 17.07
CA PHE A 328 5.32 -16.89 18.06
C PHE A 328 6.83 -16.65 18.02
N ARG A 329 7.40 -16.37 19.20
CA ARG A 329 8.84 -16.20 19.36
C ARG A 329 9.60 -17.51 19.14
N LYS A 330 8.95 -18.62 19.47
CA LYS A 330 9.46 -19.97 19.35
C LYS A 330 8.37 -20.89 18.81
N ILE A 331 8.73 -21.76 17.87
CA ILE A 331 7.86 -22.81 17.35
C ILE A 331 8.53 -24.14 17.68
N VAL A 332 7.78 -25.06 18.28
CA VAL A 332 8.21 -26.43 18.53
C VAL A 332 7.43 -27.33 17.59
N VAL A 333 8.13 -28.04 16.72
CA VAL A 333 7.53 -29.00 15.79
C VAL A 333 7.76 -30.39 16.33
N ILE A 334 6.69 -31.14 16.55
CA ILE A 334 6.71 -32.52 17.02
C ILE A 334 6.11 -33.40 15.93
N GLU A 335 6.86 -34.40 15.49
CA GLU A 335 6.34 -35.40 14.57
C GLU A 335 5.23 -36.22 15.23
N SER A 336 4.06 -36.25 14.61
CA SER A 336 2.91 -37.03 15.06
C SER A 336 2.35 -37.87 13.91
N LYS A 337 1.96 -39.10 14.22
CA LYS A 337 1.27 -40.00 13.28
C LYS A 337 -0.20 -39.63 13.09
N ASP A 338 -0.82 -39.10 14.14
CA ASP A 338 -2.22 -38.68 14.14
C ASP A 338 -2.35 -37.17 13.99
N VAL A 339 -3.34 -36.79 13.18
CA VAL A 339 -3.93 -35.47 12.89
C VAL A 339 -3.19 -34.23 13.42
N SER A 340 -3.02 -33.24 12.53
CA SER A 340 -2.45 -31.92 12.82
C SER A 340 -3.13 -31.23 14.01
N ASN A 341 -2.51 -31.26 15.19
CA ASN A 341 -2.99 -30.62 16.41
C ASN A 341 -2.04 -29.51 16.86
N TRP A 342 -2.62 -28.39 17.25
CA TRP A 342 -1.91 -27.13 17.47
C TRP A 342 -2.15 -26.70 18.91
N ASN A 343 -1.08 -26.66 19.71
CA ASN A 343 -1.14 -26.19 21.09
C ASN A 343 -0.44 -24.85 21.20
N VAL A 344 -1.15 -23.87 21.72
CA VAL A 344 -0.65 -22.51 21.94
C VAL A 344 -0.39 -22.32 23.43
N ASP A 345 0.84 -21.98 23.79
CA ASP A 345 1.18 -21.42 25.10
C ASP A 345 1.63 -19.96 24.91
N HIS A 346 1.59 -19.16 25.98
CA HIS A 346 1.85 -17.72 26.00
C HIS A 346 3.23 -17.30 25.44
N LYS A 347 4.15 -18.24 25.17
CA LYS A 347 5.49 -17.97 24.63
C LYS A 347 5.86 -18.79 23.39
N ALA A 348 5.18 -19.91 23.12
CA ALA A 348 5.56 -20.86 22.09
C ALA A 348 4.35 -21.51 21.43
N LEU A 349 4.48 -21.80 20.14
CA LEU A 349 3.52 -22.61 19.39
C LEU A 349 4.08 -24.02 19.27
N THR A 350 3.32 -25.01 19.71
CA THR A 350 3.65 -26.42 19.51
C THR A 350 2.77 -27.00 18.40
N LEU A 351 3.42 -27.52 17.36
CA LEU A 351 2.80 -28.13 16.19
C LEU A 351 3.02 -29.64 16.24
N ASN A 352 1.96 -30.41 16.50
CA ASN A 352 1.98 -31.86 16.35
C ASN A 352 1.49 -32.17 14.94
N ILE A 353 2.42 -32.51 14.03
CA ILE A 353 2.12 -32.60 12.60
C ILE A 353 2.83 -33.80 11.97
N ASN A 354 2.29 -34.28 10.85
CA ASN A 354 2.89 -35.38 10.11
C ASN A 354 4.18 -34.97 9.40
N TYR A 355 4.96 -35.95 8.96
CA TYR A 355 6.23 -35.72 8.29
C TYR A 355 6.12 -34.87 7.01
N LYS A 356 4.99 -34.92 6.26
CA LYS A 356 4.80 -34.10 5.05
C LYS A 356 4.76 -32.62 5.39
N ASP A 357 3.99 -32.28 6.42
CA ASP A 357 3.88 -30.92 6.94
C ASP A 357 5.21 -30.43 7.54
N ILE A 358 5.99 -31.32 8.15
CA ILE A 358 7.33 -31.01 8.65
C ILE A 358 8.27 -30.67 7.49
N VAL A 359 8.30 -31.47 6.41
CA VAL A 359 9.10 -31.19 5.21
C VAL A 359 8.75 -29.83 4.63
N PHE A 360 7.46 -29.57 4.49
CA PHE A 360 6.95 -28.31 3.99
C PHE A 360 7.42 -27.14 4.85
N LEU A 361 7.23 -27.22 6.17
CA LEU A 361 7.68 -26.22 7.13
C LEU A 361 9.18 -26.01 7.09
N PHE A 362 9.95 -27.09 7.00
CA PHE A 362 11.40 -27.05 6.98
C PHE A 362 11.92 -26.30 5.75
N VAL A 363 11.46 -26.70 4.56
CA VAL A 363 11.85 -26.03 3.31
C VAL A 363 11.43 -24.56 3.33
N LEU A 364 10.19 -24.27 3.73
CA LEU A 364 9.70 -22.89 3.80
C LEU A 364 10.49 -22.04 4.80
N SER A 365 10.81 -22.59 5.97
CA SER A 365 11.54 -21.87 7.02
C SER A 365 13.00 -21.63 6.64
N PHE A 366 13.61 -22.54 5.90
CA PHE A 366 14.96 -22.35 5.37
C PHE A 366 14.99 -21.26 4.30
N GLU A 367 14.09 -21.32 3.32
CA GLU A 367 13.97 -20.33 2.24
C GLU A 367 13.63 -18.92 2.78
N LEU A 368 13.01 -18.83 3.95
CA LEU A 368 12.69 -17.58 4.64
C LEU A 368 13.73 -17.13 5.66
N GLU A 369 14.82 -17.87 5.86
CA GLU A 369 15.81 -17.65 6.94
C GLU A 369 15.18 -17.63 8.35
N LEU A 370 14.09 -18.36 8.56
CA LEU A 370 13.34 -18.45 9.82
C LEU A 370 13.72 -19.67 10.67
N SER A 371 14.64 -20.52 10.20
CA SER A 371 15.03 -21.79 10.85
C SER A 371 15.43 -21.63 12.32
N LYS A 372 16.04 -20.49 12.70
CA LYS A 372 16.48 -20.19 14.07
C LYS A 372 15.35 -20.07 15.10
N LYS A 373 14.09 -19.99 14.67
CA LYS A 373 12.92 -19.91 15.56
C LYS A 373 12.27 -21.27 15.84
N ILE A 374 12.72 -22.32 15.15
CA ILE A 374 12.01 -23.61 15.12
C ILE A 374 12.87 -24.69 15.78
N ASP A 375 12.31 -25.30 16.81
CA ASP A 375 12.85 -26.50 17.43
C ASP A 375 12.19 -27.72 16.80
N TRP A 376 12.99 -28.64 16.25
CA TRP A 376 12.51 -29.84 15.57
C TRP A 376 12.64 -31.06 16.48
N ASN A 377 11.52 -31.68 16.83
CA ASN A 377 11.45 -32.94 17.57
C ASN A 377 10.88 -34.03 16.66
N ILE A 378 11.79 -34.69 15.93
CA ILE A 378 11.48 -35.58 14.80
C ILE A 378 11.96 -36.99 15.12
N GLU A 379 11.08 -37.98 14.90
CA GLU A 379 11.37 -39.40 15.12
C GLU A 379 11.93 -40.05 13.85
N ASN A 380 11.49 -39.62 12.67
CA ASN A 380 11.95 -40.12 11.38
C ASN A 380 13.43 -39.77 11.17
N ILE A 381 14.29 -40.79 11.22
CA ILE A 381 15.76 -40.67 11.14
C ILE A 381 16.20 -39.94 9.86
N LYS A 382 15.54 -40.20 8.73
CA LYS A 382 15.92 -39.61 7.44
C LYS A 382 15.53 -38.14 7.35
N LEU A 383 14.36 -37.78 7.88
CA LEU A 383 13.92 -36.39 7.98
C LEU A 383 14.74 -35.61 9.02
N LYS A 384 15.09 -36.25 10.14
CA LYS A 384 15.98 -35.67 11.14
C LYS A 384 17.36 -35.37 10.55
N ALA A 385 17.95 -36.33 9.86
CA ALA A 385 19.22 -36.15 9.15
C ALA A 385 19.12 -35.06 8.07
N LEU A 386 17.98 -34.95 7.37
CA LEU A 386 17.75 -33.89 6.40
C LEU A 386 17.79 -32.50 7.06
N ILE A 387 17.14 -32.35 8.22
CA ILE A 387 17.06 -31.08 8.95
C ILE A 387 18.41 -30.71 9.57
N GLU A 388 19.18 -31.68 10.07
CA GLU A 388 20.47 -31.44 10.73
C GLU A 388 21.62 -31.12 9.74
N ASN A 389 21.54 -31.60 8.49
CA ASN A 389 22.59 -31.41 7.48
C ASN A 389 22.37 -30.19 6.56
N TYR A 390 21.34 -29.39 6.81
CA TYR A 390 20.98 -28.18 6.06
C TYR A 390 21.20 -26.95 6.94
#